data_AF-A0A357AKA1-F1
#
_entry.id   AF-A0A357AKA1-F1
#
_cell.length_a   1.000
_cell.length_b   1.000
_cell.length_c   1.000
_cell.angle_alpha   90.00
_cell.angle_beta   90.00
_cell.angle_gamma   90.00
#
_symmetry.space_group_name_H-M   'P 1'
#
loop_
_entity.id
_entity.type
_entity.pdbx_description
1 polymer ?
#
loop_
_entity_poly.entity_id
_entity_poly.type
_entity_poly.pdbx_seq_one_letter_code
_entity_poly.pdbx_strand_id
1 'polypeptide(L)' 'VWFEDARSILAKLTLANEFRIGGVSYWTIMQYFPQNWLVLSSVYDIVKVL' A
#
# COMPACT_ATOMS: atom_id res chain seq x y z
N VAL A 1 -3.66 19.60 8.96
CA VAL A 1 -2.52 18.86 8.39
C VAL A 1 -3.07 17.71 7.58
N TRP A 2 -2.60 17.51 6.35
CA TRP A 2 -3.02 16.40 5.49
C TRP A 2 -1.90 15.36 5.47
N PHE A 3 -2.24 14.09 5.72
CA PHE A 3 -1.28 12.98 5.78
C PHE A 3 -2.01 11.65 5.52
N GLU A 4 -1.23 10.57 5.38
CA GLU A 4 -1.73 9.22 5.18
C GLU A 4 -1.67 8.40 6.48
N ASP A 5 -2.68 7.55 6.69
CA ASP A 5 -2.73 6.61 7.81
C ASP A 5 -3.09 5.19 7.32
N ALA A 6 -3.20 4.23 8.25
CA ALA A 6 -3.52 2.85 7.88
C ALA A 6 -4.86 2.71 7.11
N ARG A 7 -5.84 3.58 7.38
CA ARG A 7 -7.17 3.54 6.75
C ARG A 7 -7.09 4.06 5.32
N SER A 8 -6.35 5.15 5.09
CA SER A 8 -6.17 5.70 3.75
C SER A 8 -5.36 4.77 2.84
N ILE A 9 -4.39 4.03 3.40
CA ILE A 9 -3.68 2.96 2.67
C ILE A 9 -4.61 1.80 2.34
N LEU A 10 -5.36 1.27 3.32
CA LEU A 10 -6.31 0.18 3.07
C LEU A 10 -7.31 0.54 1.97
N ALA A 11 -7.86 1.76 2.00
CA ALA A 11 -8.79 2.23 0.97
C ALA A 11 -8.16 2.20 -0.44
N LYS A 12 -6.91 2.68 -0.58
CA LYS A 12 -6.20 2.67 -1.88
C LYS A 12 -5.90 1.26 -2.38
N LEU A 13 -5.48 0.35 -1.51
CA LEU A 13 -5.18 -1.04 -1.90
C LEU A 13 -6.46 -1.80 -2.28
N THR A 14 -7.55 -1.63 -1.54
CA THR A 14 -8.85 -2.21 -1.90
C THR A 14 -9.35 -1.65 -3.23
N LEU A 15 -9.17 -0.34 -3.48
CA LEU A 15 -9.53 0.28 -4.76
C LEU A 15 -8.71 -0.29 -5.92
N ALA A 16 -7.41 -0.51 -5.72
CA ALA A 16 -6.55 -1.16 -6.72
C ALA A 16 -7.07 -2.56 -7.09
N ASN A 17 -7.57 -3.31 -6.09
CA ASN A 17 -8.20 -4.61 -6.32
C ASN A 17 -9.51 -4.50 -7.09
N GLU A 18 -10.37 -3.53 -6.73
CA GLU A 18 -11.66 -3.29 -7.39
C GLU A 18 -11.48 -3.03 -8.88
N PHE A 19 -10.48 -2.23 -9.25
CA PHE A 19 -10.16 -1.92 -10.65
C PHE A 19 -9.21 -2.92 -11.32
N ARG A 20 -8.74 -3.95 -10.60
CA ARG A 20 -7.81 -4.98 -11.09
C ARG A 20 -6.56 -4.39 -11.76
N ILE A 21 -6.02 -3.31 -11.18
CA ILE A 21 -4.77 -2.71 -11.67
C ILE A 21 -3.56 -3.58 -11.28
N GLY A 22 -2.50 -3.57 -12.07
CA GLY A 22 -1.36 -4.48 -11.91
C GLY A 22 -0.50 -4.26 -10.65
N GLY A 23 -0.73 -3.19 -9.90
CA GLY A 23 -0.03 -2.92 -8.64
C GLY A 23 -0.05 -1.44 -8.25
N VAL A 24 0.69 -1.13 -7.18
CA VAL A 24 0.89 0.23 -6.66
C VAL A 24 2.37 0.58 -6.60
N SER A 25 2.70 1.86 -6.72
CA SER A 25 4.07 2.36 -6.57
C SER A 25 4.14 3.38 -5.42
N TYR A 26 5.26 3.36 -4.70
CA TYR A 26 5.51 4.24 -3.56
C TYR A 26 6.54 5.32 -3.92
N TRP A 27 6.25 6.56 -3.54
CA TRP A 27 7.17 7.70 -3.63
C TRP A 27 7.17 8.47 -2.30
N THR A 28 8.26 8.59 -1.55
CA THR A 28 9.60 7.98 -1.69
C THR A 28 9.88 7.04 -0.53
N ILE A 29 10.94 6.22 -0.63
CA ILE A 29 11.38 5.32 0.45
C ILE A 29 11.88 6.05 1.71
N MET A 30 12.24 7.34 1.60
CA MET A 30 12.83 8.12 2.70
C MET A 30 11.80 8.59 3.73
N GLN A 31 10.51 8.26 3.56
CA GLN A 31 9.46 8.59 4.51
C GLN A 31 9.15 7.42 5.42
N TYR A 32 9.37 7.59 6.72
CA TYR A 32 9.06 6.56 7.71
C TYR A 32 7.55 6.41 7.90
N PHE A 33 6.99 5.30 7.41
CA PHE A 33 5.58 4.97 7.55
C PHE A 33 5.35 3.46 7.70
N PRO A 34 5.59 2.88 8.89
CA PRO A 34 5.58 1.42 9.09
C PRO A 34 4.19 0.79 8.90
N GLN A 35 3.11 1.53 9.16
CA GLN A 35 1.75 1.03 9.03
C GLN A 35 1.42 0.68 7.58
N ASN A 36 2.01 1.38 6.61
CA ASN A 36 1.84 1.06 5.19
C ASN A 36 2.24 -0.40 4.90
N TRP A 37 3.41 -0.82 5.37
CA TRP A 37 3.91 -2.17 5.12
C TRP A 37 3.08 -3.25 5.81
N LEU A 38 2.60 -2.96 7.02
CA LEU A 38 1.70 -3.88 7.73
C LEU A 38 0.39 -4.07 6.97
N VAL A 39 -0.26 -2.97 6.54
CA VAL A 39 -1.51 -3.05 5.78
C VAL A 39 -1.27 -3.73 4.42
N LEU A 40 -0.20 -3.38 3.70
CA LEU A 40 0.16 -4.02 2.44
C LEU A 40 0.27 -5.55 2.60
N SER A 41 0.99 -6.02 3.62
CA SER A 41 1.15 -7.45 3.91
C SER A 41 -0.13 -8.16 4.38
N SER A 42 -1.12 -7.40 4.89
CA SER A 42 -2.43 -7.95 5.25
C SER A 42 -3.39 -8.07 4.07
N VAL A 43 -3.18 -7.29 3.00
CA VAL A 43 -4.04 -7.26 1.80
C VAL A 43 -3.49 -8.14 0.68
N TYR A 44 -2.16 -8.25 0.55
CA TYR A 44 -1.49 -8.97 -0.52
C TYR A 44 -0.50 -10.01 -0.02
N ASP A 45 -0.38 -11.09 -0.80
CA ASP A 45 0.77 -11.99 -0.73
C ASP A 45 1.88 -11.45 -1.64
N ILE A 46 2.94 -10.92 -1.04
CA ILE A 46 4.02 -10.21 -1.75
C ILE A 46 5.03 -11.23 -2.29
N VAL A 47 5.03 -11.44 -3.61
CA VAL A 47 5.96 -12.34 -4.28
C VAL A 47 7.21 -11.60 -4.72
N LYS A 48 8.38 -12.08 -4.28
CA LYS A 48 9.68 -11.64 -4.78
C LYS A 48 9.99 -12.36 -6.09
N VAL A 49 10.22 -11.60 -7.17
CA VAL A 49 10.39 -12.13 -8.53
C VAL A 49 11.87 -12.34 -8.91
N LEU A 50 12.79 -11.64 -8.24
CA LEU A 50 14.25 -11.70 -8.46
C LEU A 50 14.98 -11.80 -7.13
#